data_AF-A0A0E2PHB8-F1
#
_entry.id   AF-A0A0E2PHB8-F1
#
_cell.length_a   1.000
_cell.length_b   1.000
_cell.length_c   1.000
_cell.angle_alpha   90.00
_cell.angle_beta   90.00
_cell.angle_gamma   90.00
#
_symmetry.space_group_name_H-M   'P 1'
#
loop_
_entity.id
_entity.type
_entity.pdbx_description
1 polymer ?
#
loop_
_entity_poly.entity_id
_entity_poly.type
_entity_poly.pdbx_seq_one_letter_code
_entity_poly.pdbx_strand_id
1 'polypeptide(L)'
;MIPFNAIRDDGVVTHRMDHFDDQNHFLRHVRVLGENYHRNMLANQNLHVEVWCEAAGMLSQLFKVSREFSVQAYSSGGFDSLTAKKDLADRICEIAKPTVILHLGDYDPSGKSMFDVIAEDVSAFVIADRPWSSVTVDFKRIALTADQVFRYSLPRAAQEDRQPHRAMGG
;
A
#
# COMPACT_ATOMS: atom_id res chain seq x y z
N MET A 1 11.75 0.59 -28.90
CA MET A 1 10.76 1.67 -28.75
C MET A 1 9.87 1.32 -27.57
N ILE A 2 9.83 2.13 -26.51
CA ILE A 2 8.96 1.86 -25.36
C ILE A 2 7.53 2.26 -25.74
N PRO A 3 6.53 1.36 -25.64
CA PRO A 3 5.16 1.70 -25.99
C PRO A 3 4.61 2.72 -24.98
N PHE A 4 3.78 3.65 -25.45
CA PHE A 4 3.28 4.76 -24.62
C PHE A 4 2.46 4.28 -23.42
N ASN A 5 1.83 3.10 -23.51
CA ASN A 5 1.14 2.45 -22.39
C ASN A 5 2.06 1.97 -21.25
N ALA A 6 3.38 1.99 -21.45
CA ALA A 6 4.39 1.69 -20.44
C ALA A 6 4.99 2.97 -19.80
N ILE A 7 4.63 4.15 -20.30
CA ILE A 7 5.03 5.45 -19.73
C ILE A 7 3.88 5.90 -18.81
N ARG A 8 4.19 6.15 -17.54
CA ARG A 8 3.20 6.53 -16.53
C ARG A 8 3.61 7.85 -15.86
N ASP A 9 2.72 8.83 -15.88
CA ASP A 9 2.85 10.11 -15.20
C ASP A 9 1.68 10.24 -14.22
N ASP A 10 1.95 10.01 -12.93
CA ASP A 10 0.94 9.92 -11.87
C ASP A 10 0.82 11.22 -11.04
N GLY A 11 1.38 12.34 -11.53
CA GLY A 11 1.42 13.60 -10.77
C GLY A 11 0.10 14.38 -10.69
N VAL A 12 -0.95 13.96 -11.41
CA VAL A 12 -2.20 14.74 -11.52
C VAL A 12 -3.28 14.21 -10.57
N VAL A 13 -3.49 14.91 -9.47
CA VAL A 13 -4.64 14.69 -8.58
C VAL A 13 -5.88 15.27 -9.25
N THR A 14 -6.81 14.42 -9.68
CA THR A 14 -8.08 14.85 -10.27
C THR A 14 -9.19 14.72 -9.23
N HIS A 15 -9.79 15.85 -8.82
CA HIS A 15 -11.03 15.84 -8.05
C HIS A 15 -12.20 15.63 -9.02
N ARG A 16 -13.00 14.59 -8.79
CA ARG A 16 -14.26 14.42 -9.51
C ARG A 16 -15.33 15.31 -8.88
N MET A 17 -16.09 16.02 -9.71
CA MET A 17 -17.34 16.67 -9.31
C MET A 17 -18.49 15.76 -9.74
N ASP A 18 -19.31 15.33 -8.77
CA ASP A 18 -20.50 14.51 -9.02
C ASP A 18 -21.68 15.40 -9.49
N HIS A 19 -21.48 16.13 -10.59
CA HIS A 19 -22.52 16.93 -11.24
C HIS A 19 -23.00 16.23 -12.50
N PHE A 20 -24.32 16.24 -12.72
CA PHE A 20 -24.96 15.64 -13.88
C PHE A 20 -25.71 16.70 -14.67
N ASP A 21 -25.47 16.75 -15.98
CA ASP A 21 -26.08 17.75 -16.86
C ASP A 21 -27.60 17.58 -16.96
N ASP A 22 -28.09 16.33 -16.89
CA ASP A 22 -29.50 15.99 -16.93
C ASP A 22 -29.78 14.59 -16.33
N GLN A 23 -31.05 14.20 -16.31
CA GLN A 23 -31.50 12.88 -15.84
C GLN A 23 -30.85 11.72 -16.62
N ASN A 24 -30.64 11.86 -17.93
CA ASN A 24 -30.06 10.81 -18.75
C ASN A 24 -28.56 10.64 -18.45
N HIS A 25 -27.84 11.72 -18.17
CA HIS A 25 -26.45 11.68 -17.70
C HIS A 25 -26.36 10.90 -16.38
N PHE A 26 -27.22 11.21 -15.41
CA PHE A 26 -27.28 10.45 -14.15
C PHE A 26 -27.59 8.95 -14.38
N LEU A 27 -28.60 8.63 -15.19
CA LEU A 27 -28.97 7.23 -15.47
C LEU A 27 -27.85 6.45 -16.17
N ARG A 28 -27.10 7.09 -17.09
CA ARG A 28 -25.90 6.49 -17.69
C ARG A 28 -24.83 6.20 -16.63
N HIS A 29 -24.60 7.14 -15.71
CA HIS A 29 -23.65 6.95 -14.63
C HIS A 29 -24.02 5.78 -13.73
N VAL A 30 -25.28 5.69 -13.28
CA VAL A 30 -25.79 4.57 -12.47
C VAL A 30 -25.67 3.25 -13.22
N ARG A 31 -25.95 3.22 -14.53
CA ARG A 31 -25.78 2.02 -15.35
C ARG A 31 -24.33 1.54 -15.38
N VAL A 32 -23.38 2.46 -15.61
CA VAL A 32 -21.94 2.14 -15.60
C VAL A 32 -21.50 1.64 -14.23
N LEU A 33 -22.00 2.23 -13.12
CA LEU A 33 -21.75 1.73 -11.77
C LEU A 33 -22.27 0.29 -11.61
N GLY A 34 -23.48 0.01 -12.08
CA GLY A 34 -24.07 -1.34 -12.05
C GLY A 34 -23.28 -2.37 -12.87
N GLU A 35 -22.81 -1.99 -14.06
CA GLU A 35 -21.98 -2.84 -14.93
C GLU A 35 -20.62 -3.17 -14.29
N ASN A 36 -20.09 -2.28 -13.44
CA ASN A 36 -18.84 -2.47 -12.70
C ASN A 36 -19.05 -2.94 -11.26
N TYR A 37 -20.25 -3.43 -10.92
CA TYR A 37 -20.53 -3.93 -9.58
C TYR A 37 -19.77 -5.24 -9.34
N HIS A 38 -18.92 -5.24 -8.31
CA HIS A 38 -18.28 -6.43 -7.79
C HIS A 38 -18.67 -6.62 -6.33
N ARG A 39 -19.00 -7.86 -5.94
CA ARG A 39 -19.20 -8.18 -4.52
C ARG A 39 -17.87 -8.11 -3.79
N ASN A 40 -17.87 -7.52 -2.60
CA ASN A 40 -16.72 -7.54 -1.71
C ASN A 40 -16.49 -8.96 -1.18
N MET A 41 -15.45 -9.62 -1.69
CA MET A 41 -15.08 -10.99 -1.29
C MET A 41 -14.60 -11.07 0.17
N LEU A 42 -14.13 -9.96 0.74
CA LEU A 42 -13.69 -9.87 2.14
C LEU A 42 -14.85 -9.65 3.12
N ALA A 43 -16.07 -9.36 2.65
CA ALA A 43 -17.20 -9.02 3.53
C ALA A 43 -17.45 -10.11 4.59
N ASN A 44 -17.44 -11.38 4.18
CA ASN A 44 -17.65 -12.54 5.04
C ASN A 44 -16.34 -13.19 5.53
N GLN A 45 -15.19 -12.55 5.30
CA GLN A 45 -13.91 -13.04 5.83
C GLN A 45 -13.72 -12.53 7.26
N ASN A 46 -13.14 -13.39 8.09
CA ASN A 46 -12.78 -13.06 9.48
C ASN A 46 -11.55 -12.14 9.56
N LEU A 47 -10.87 -11.91 8.45
CA LEU A 47 -9.73 -11.04 8.35
C LEU A 47 -9.96 -9.96 7.30
N HIS A 48 -9.35 -8.80 7.52
CA HIS A 48 -9.23 -7.73 6.52
C HIS A 48 -7.81 -7.73 5.95
N VAL A 49 -7.65 -7.45 4.66
CA VAL A 49 -6.36 -7.49 3.99
C VAL A 49 -6.16 -6.22 3.17
N GLU A 50 -4.96 -5.67 3.25
CA GLU A 50 -4.52 -4.54 2.44
C GLU A 50 -3.18 -4.82 1.80
N VAL A 51 -2.94 -4.20 0.64
CA VAL A 51 -1.66 -4.27 -0.07
C VAL A 51 -1.06 -2.88 -0.13
N TRP A 52 0.20 -2.76 0.26
CA TRP A 52 0.91 -1.50 0.42
C TRP A 52 2.19 -1.52 -0.41
N CYS A 53 2.52 -0.42 -1.08
CA CYS A 53 3.76 -0.29 -1.82
C CYS A 53 4.46 1.06 -1.63
N GLU A 54 5.78 1.08 -1.57
CA GLU A 54 6.57 2.32 -1.46
C GLU A 54 6.49 3.16 -2.75
N ALA A 55 6.57 2.52 -3.91
CA ALA A 55 6.54 3.21 -5.20
C ALA A 55 5.10 3.52 -5.65
N ALA A 56 4.68 4.79 -5.55
CA ALA A 56 3.37 5.25 -6.07
C ALA A 56 3.14 4.88 -7.56
N GLY A 57 4.22 4.88 -8.35
CA GLY A 57 4.21 4.46 -9.76
C GLY A 57 3.80 2.99 -9.99
N MET A 58 3.81 2.15 -8.95
CA MET A 58 3.36 0.75 -8.98
C MET A 58 1.91 0.56 -8.51
N LEU A 59 1.27 1.59 -7.97
CA LEU A 59 -0.04 1.47 -7.33
C LEU A 59 -1.12 0.95 -8.30
N SER A 60 -1.13 1.39 -9.56
CA SER A 60 -2.15 0.94 -10.53
C SER A 60 -1.99 -0.54 -10.90
N GLN A 61 -0.74 -1.00 -10.98
CA GLN A 61 -0.41 -2.37 -11.32
C GLN A 61 -0.82 -3.28 -10.17
N LEU A 62 -0.54 -2.88 -8.93
CA LEU A 62 -0.99 -3.62 -7.75
C LEU A 62 -2.49 -3.60 -7.63
N PHE A 63 -3.15 -2.45 -7.82
CA PHE A 63 -4.60 -2.36 -7.76
C PHE A 63 -5.28 -3.26 -8.81
N LYS A 64 -4.73 -3.36 -10.03
CA LYS A 64 -5.26 -4.25 -11.08
C LYS A 64 -5.27 -5.72 -10.66
N VAL A 65 -4.28 -6.16 -9.87
CA VAL A 65 -4.20 -7.54 -9.37
C VAL A 65 -5.03 -7.70 -8.10
N SER A 66 -4.92 -6.77 -7.15
CA SER A 66 -5.55 -6.87 -5.83
C SER A 66 -7.08 -6.71 -5.89
N ARG A 67 -7.61 -5.95 -6.86
CA ARG A 67 -9.05 -5.79 -7.06
C ARG A 67 -9.79 -7.10 -7.30
N GLU A 68 -9.13 -8.10 -7.90
CA GLU A 68 -9.72 -9.42 -8.15
C GLU A 68 -10.05 -10.15 -6.84
N PHE A 69 -9.39 -9.78 -5.75
CA PHE A 69 -9.59 -10.32 -4.42
C PHE A 69 -10.35 -9.35 -3.49
N SER A 70 -10.88 -8.24 -4.01
CA SER A 70 -11.45 -7.15 -3.20
C SER A 70 -10.47 -6.54 -2.19
N VAL A 71 -9.17 -6.64 -2.46
CA VAL A 71 -8.10 -6.13 -1.59
C VAL A 71 -7.70 -4.76 -2.11
N GLN A 72 -7.76 -3.76 -1.23
CA GLN A 72 -7.37 -2.39 -1.59
C GLN A 72 -5.84 -2.25 -1.59
N ALA A 73 -5.33 -1.54 -2.60
CA ALA A 73 -3.92 -1.19 -2.71
C ALA A 73 -3.69 0.27 -2.27
N TYR A 74 -2.59 0.52 -1.56
CA TYR A 74 -2.16 1.83 -1.07
C TYR A 74 -0.70 2.09 -1.41
N SER A 75 -0.35 3.35 -1.61
CA SER A 75 1.03 3.80 -1.66
C SER A 75 1.45 4.27 -0.27
N SER A 76 2.58 3.80 0.25
CA SER A 76 3.10 4.21 1.56
C SER A 76 3.84 5.56 1.52
N GLY A 77 4.10 6.11 0.33
CA GLY A 77 4.64 7.47 0.16
C GLY A 77 3.73 8.51 0.80
N GLY A 78 4.11 9.00 1.98
CA GLY A 78 3.33 9.96 2.78
C GLY A 78 3.03 9.55 4.23
N PHE A 79 3.33 8.29 4.62
CA PHE A 79 3.11 7.80 6.00
C PHE A 79 4.21 8.18 7.00
N ASP A 80 5.04 9.18 6.68
CA ASP A 80 6.04 9.72 7.61
C ASP A 80 5.41 10.48 8.79
N SER A 81 4.17 10.95 8.64
CA SER A 81 3.49 11.71 9.69
C SER A 81 2.83 10.81 10.74
N LEU A 82 2.86 11.25 12.00
CA LEU A 82 2.15 10.58 13.09
C LEU A 82 0.64 10.55 12.85
N THR A 83 0.08 11.61 12.27
CA THR A 83 -1.35 11.70 11.91
C THR A 83 -1.73 10.60 10.93
N ALA A 84 -0.95 10.38 9.85
CA ALA A 84 -1.24 9.31 8.90
C ALA A 84 -1.21 7.91 9.53
N LYS A 85 -0.28 7.67 10.48
CA LYS A 85 -0.22 6.41 11.24
C LYS A 85 -1.42 6.24 12.16
N LYS A 86 -1.87 7.32 12.80
CA LYS A 86 -3.06 7.33 13.66
C LYS A 86 -4.34 7.10 12.85
N ASP A 87 -4.50 7.78 11.73
CA ASP A 87 -5.64 7.58 10.82
C ASP A 87 -5.72 6.13 10.32
N LEU A 88 -4.56 5.49 10.07
CA LEU A 88 -4.50 4.06 9.74
C LEU A 88 -4.99 3.20 10.91
N ALA A 89 -4.49 3.44 12.11
CA ALA A 89 -4.89 2.68 13.29
C ALA A 89 -6.39 2.83 13.58
N ASP A 90 -6.93 4.04 13.49
CA ASP A 90 -8.35 4.31 13.67
C ASP A 90 -9.20 3.56 12.65
N ARG A 91 -8.79 3.58 11.39
CA ARG A 91 -9.45 2.80 10.32
C ARG A 91 -9.43 1.29 10.59
N ILE A 92 -8.34 0.74 11.11
CA ILE A 92 -8.25 -0.67 11.50
C ILE A 92 -9.21 -0.97 12.67
N CYS A 93 -9.27 -0.09 13.65
CA CYS A 93 -10.19 -0.20 14.78
C CYS A 93 -11.66 -0.14 14.35
N GLU A 94 -11.99 0.73 13.38
CA GLU A 94 -13.34 0.84 12.78
C GLU A 94 -13.74 -0.39 11.98
N ILE A 95 -12.82 -0.96 11.20
CA ILE A 95 -13.05 -2.23 10.47
C ILE A 95 -13.34 -3.35 11.46
N ALA A 96 -12.73 -3.28 12.64
CA ALA A 96 -13.01 -4.14 13.78
C ALA A 96 -12.78 -5.64 13.50
N LYS A 97 -11.83 -5.93 12.61
CA LYS A 97 -11.37 -7.28 12.27
C LYS A 97 -9.84 -7.34 12.40
N PRO A 98 -9.27 -8.54 12.68
CA PRO A 98 -7.86 -8.78 12.45
C PRO A 98 -7.45 -8.33 11.04
N THR A 99 -6.49 -7.41 10.97
CA THR A 99 -6.05 -6.80 9.71
C THR A 99 -4.65 -7.28 9.36
N VAL A 100 -4.44 -7.64 8.10
CA VAL A 100 -3.12 -8.01 7.56
C VAL A 100 -2.71 -7.00 6.50
N ILE A 101 -1.59 -6.32 6.71
CA ILE A 101 -1.00 -5.37 5.76
C ILE A 101 0.15 -6.08 5.04
N LEU A 102 -0.04 -6.32 3.75
CA LEU A 102 0.95 -6.90 2.86
C LEU A 102 1.79 -5.79 2.23
N HIS A 103 3.06 -5.70 2.59
CA HIS A 103 3.95 -4.66 2.14
C HIS A 103 4.90 -5.12 1.03
N LEU A 104 4.94 -4.35 -0.05
CA LEU A 104 5.88 -4.46 -1.16
C LEU A 104 6.80 -3.24 -1.15
N GLY A 105 8.01 -3.43 -0.65
CA GLY A 105 9.02 -2.37 -0.62
C GLY A 105 10.30 -2.78 -1.33
N ASP A 106 11.17 -1.81 -1.56
CA ASP A 106 12.50 -2.09 -2.08
C ASP A 106 13.34 -2.88 -1.07
N TYR A 107 14.32 -3.61 -1.60
CA TYR A 107 15.28 -4.33 -0.76
C TYR A 107 16.33 -3.35 -0.24
N ASP A 108 16.20 -2.93 1.02
CA ASP A 108 17.22 -2.17 1.73
C ASP A 108 17.95 -3.08 2.75
N PRO A 109 19.25 -3.39 2.54
CA PRO A 109 20.05 -4.20 3.46
C PRO A 109 20.27 -3.55 4.84
N SER A 110 19.91 -2.28 5.06
CA SER A 110 19.99 -1.62 6.37
C SER A 110 19.02 -2.16 7.42
N GLY A 111 17.95 -2.85 7.00
CA GLY A 111 17.09 -3.67 7.86
C GLY A 111 16.30 -2.96 8.96
N LYS A 112 16.40 -1.62 9.08
CA LYS A 112 15.54 -0.77 9.90
C LYS A 112 14.77 0.16 8.96
N SER A 113 13.82 -0.44 8.27
CA SER A 113 13.08 0.28 7.25
C SER A 113 12.05 1.21 7.89
N MET A 114 11.73 2.30 7.19
CA MET A 114 10.59 3.17 7.53
C MET A 114 9.30 2.37 7.77
N PHE A 115 9.15 1.24 7.10
CA PHE A 115 8.06 0.29 7.29
C PHE A 115 8.02 -0.31 8.71
N ASP A 116 9.16 -0.66 9.31
CA ASP A 116 9.18 -1.26 10.65
C ASP A 116 8.73 -0.24 11.71
N VAL A 117 9.12 1.03 11.55
CA VAL A 117 8.68 2.13 12.41
C VAL A 117 7.17 2.37 12.25
N ILE A 118 6.66 2.37 11.02
CA ILE A 118 5.22 2.46 10.77
C ILE A 118 4.48 1.29 11.42
N ALA A 119 5.00 0.07 11.26
CA ALA A 119 4.39 -1.13 11.81
C ALA A 119 4.33 -1.09 13.34
N GLU A 120 5.41 -0.68 13.99
CA GLU A 120 5.48 -0.54 15.45
C GLU A 120 4.50 0.51 15.97
N ASP A 121 4.54 1.73 15.42
CA ASP A 121 3.69 2.84 15.84
C ASP A 121 2.20 2.51 15.65
N VAL A 122 1.83 2.00 14.46
CA VAL A 122 0.44 1.64 14.16
C VAL A 122 -0.03 0.51 15.07
N SER A 123 0.82 -0.50 15.30
CA SER A 123 0.48 -1.60 16.21
C SER A 123 0.24 -1.08 17.62
N ALA A 124 1.05 -0.13 18.10
CA ALA A 124 0.87 0.50 19.41
C ALA A 124 -0.46 1.26 19.50
N PHE A 125 -0.81 2.06 18.48
CA PHE A 125 -2.10 2.75 18.42
C PHE A 125 -3.27 1.77 18.38
N VAL A 126 -3.21 0.72 17.55
CA VAL A 126 -4.27 -0.29 17.50
C VAL A 126 -4.43 -0.99 18.86
N ILE A 127 -3.33 -1.31 19.56
CA ILE A 127 -3.41 -1.92 20.89
C ILE A 127 -4.08 -0.97 21.90
N ALA A 128 -3.78 0.31 21.83
CA ALA A 128 -4.33 1.33 22.73
C ALA A 128 -5.82 1.59 22.48
N ASP A 129 -6.24 1.65 21.21
CA ASP A 129 -7.55 2.18 20.81
C ASP A 129 -8.54 1.09 20.39
N ARG A 130 -8.11 -0.18 20.28
CA ARG A 130 -8.98 -1.26 19.80
C ARG A 130 -10.22 -1.44 20.69
N PRO A 131 -11.39 -1.68 20.06
CA PRO A 131 -12.63 -1.90 20.80
C PRO A 131 -12.67 -3.27 21.50
N TRP A 132 -11.88 -4.26 21.03
CA TRP A 132 -11.74 -5.57 21.65
C TRP A 132 -10.41 -6.24 21.32
N SER A 133 -10.05 -7.27 22.09
CA SER A 133 -8.73 -7.91 22.02
C SER A 133 -8.45 -8.69 20.74
N SER A 134 -9.49 -9.05 19.97
CA SER A 134 -9.32 -9.71 18.65
C SER A 134 -9.07 -8.74 17.50
N VAL A 135 -9.18 -7.41 17.70
CA VAL A 135 -8.65 -6.46 16.71
C VAL A 135 -7.14 -6.43 16.87
N THR A 136 -6.47 -6.81 15.80
CA THR A 136 -5.01 -6.84 15.69
C THR A 136 -4.61 -6.37 14.30
N VAL A 137 -3.35 -5.94 14.17
CA VAL A 137 -2.73 -5.66 12.89
C VAL A 137 -1.46 -6.48 12.76
N ASP A 138 -1.27 -7.12 11.61
CA ASP A 138 -0.07 -7.88 11.28
C ASP A 138 0.53 -7.34 9.98
N PHE A 139 1.82 -7.04 10.01
CA PHE A 139 2.56 -6.43 8.93
C PHE A 139 3.47 -7.47 8.27
N LYS A 140 3.22 -7.80 7.01
CA LYS A 140 3.98 -8.81 6.26
C LYS A 140 4.68 -8.20 5.07
N ARG A 141 6.01 -8.15 5.12
CA ARG A 141 6.83 -7.83 3.94
C ARG A 141 6.83 -9.02 2.99
N ILE A 142 6.20 -8.89 1.82
CA ILE A 142 6.04 -9.96 0.83
C ILE A 142 6.95 -9.80 -0.38
N ALA A 143 7.56 -8.63 -0.56
CA ALA A 143 8.61 -8.34 -1.54
C ALA A 143 9.44 -7.13 -1.10
N LEU A 144 10.72 -6.98 -1.49
CA LEU A 144 11.65 -7.93 -2.10
C LEU A 144 12.38 -8.75 -1.03
N THR A 145 12.12 -10.06 -0.91
CA THR A 145 12.92 -10.93 -0.03
C THR A 145 14.22 -11.36 -0.73
N ALA A 146 15.27 -11.68 0.04
CA ALA A 146 16.55 -12.15 -0.53
C ALA A 146 16.37 -13.38 -1.44
N ASP A 147 15.44 -14.28 -1.08
CA ASP A 147 15.08 -15.44 -1.89
C ASP A 147 14.46 -15.06 -3.25
N GLN A 148 13.65 -14.01 -3.30
CA GLN A 148 13.06 -13.52 -4.55
C GLN A 148 14.11 -12.86 -5.45
N VAL A 149 15.05 -12.11 -4.88
CA VAL A 149 16.16 -11.51 -5.62
C VAL A 149 17.01 -12.59 -6.29
N PHE A 150 17.31 -13.68 -5.56
CA PHE A 150 18.05 -14.82 -6.11
C PHE A 150 17.23 -15.59 -7.15
N ARG A 151 15.96 -15.91 -6.86
CA ARG A 151 15.09 -16.71 -7.72
C ARG A 151 14.76 -16.03 -9.04
N TYR A 152 14.56 -14.71 -9.03
CA TYR A 152 14.17 -13.95 -10.23
C TYR A 152 15.33 -13.22 -10.90
N SER A 153 16.57 -13.39 -10.44
CA SER A 153 17.77 -12.76 -11.01
C SER A 153 17.58 -11.26 -11.26
N LEU A 154 16.97 -10.57 -10.30
CA LEU A 154 16.60 -9.16 -10.46
C LEU A 154 17.86 -8.28 -10.57
N PRO A 155 17.85 -7.24 -11.43
CA PRO A 155 18.95 -6.29 -11.51
C PRO A 155 19.19 -5.66 -10.14
N ARG A 156 20.39 -5.83 -9.59
CA ARG A 156 20.77 -5.16 -8.34
C ARG A 156 21.15 -3.73 -8.70
N ALA A 157 20.51 -2.73 -8.11
CA ALA A 157 21.04 -1.38 -8.14
C ALA A 157 22.43 -1.40 -7.50
N ALA A 158 23.41 -0.78 -8.16
CA ALA A 158 24.74 -0.61 -7.58
C ALA A 158 24.59 0.19 -6.28
N GLN A 159 24.82 -0.45 -5.14
CA GLN A 159 25.00 0.27 -3.91
C GLN A 159 26.36 0.95 -4.04
N GLU A 160 26.39 2.29 -4.09
CA GLU A 160 27.65 3.00 -3.90
C GLU A 160 28.21 2.56 -2.55
N ASP A 161 29.36 1.87 -2.60
CA ASP A 161 30.19 1.62 -1.43
C ASP A 161 30.46 2.97 -0.77
N ARG A 162 29.73 3.29 0.30
CA ARG A 162 30.19 4.29 1.27
C ARG A 162 31.41 3.69 1.96
N GLN A 163 32.57 3.84 1.33
CA GLN A 163 33.85 3.59 1.96
C GLN A 163 33.92 4.44 3.24
N PRO A 164 34.17 3.83 4.41
CA PRO A 164 34.47 4.62 5.59
C PRO A 164 35.79 5.37 5.31
N HIS A 165 35.75 6.70 5.36
CA HIS A 165 36.95 7.52 5.35
C HIS A 165 37.88 7.02 6.47
N ARG A 166 38.93 6.29 6.09
CA ARG A 166 40.10 6.07 6.94
C ARG A 166 40.70 7.46 7.22
N ALA A 167 40.46 7.97 8.42
CA ALA A 167 41.31 9.00 8.98
C ALA A 167 42.69 8.36 9.19
N MET A 168 43.60 8.61 8.24
CA MET A 168 45.03 8.40 8.41
C MET A 168 45.52 9.46 9.39
N GLY A 169 46.22 9.00 10.43
CA GLY A 169 46.78 9.85 11.46
C GLY A 169 47.85 10.82 10.93
N GLY A 170 47.99 11.90 11.70
CA GLY A 170 49.10 12.84 11.73
C GLY A 170 49.07 13.53 13.09
#